data_AF-A0A2V8XYX1-F1
#
_entry.id   AF-A0A2V8XYX1-F1
#
_cell.length_a   1.000
_cell.length_b   1.000
_cell.length_c   1.000
_cell.angle_alpha   90.00
_cell.angle_beta   90.00
_cell.angle_gamma   90.00
#
_symmetry.space_group_name_H-M   'P 1'
#
loop_
_entity.id
_entity.type
_entity.pdbx_description
1 polymer ?
#
loop_
_entity_poly.entity_id
_entity_poly.type
_entity_poly.pdbx_seq_one_letter_code
_entity_poly.pdbx_strand_id
1 'polypeptide(L)'
;MRSSPDSFNVAPTASNNRPLRSGELARRAGVSPDTLRHYERRGLLPRPQRSAAGYRLYSPEALARVRLIRGALSIGVTVKELGTILADHDRGGAPCRRVRSLAADKLAAVELQLRTLRLWRRELRAALADWDRRLRNTPRGKRAGLLDAFVVAHPKSAERGSPLLTPNLRKSKVLREERKCEK
;
A
#
# COMPACT_ATOMS: atom_id res chain seq x y z
N MET A 1 18.70 -27.16 -2.03
CA MET A 1 18.68 -25.81 -2.62
C MET A 1 18.30 -24.81 -1.54
N ARG A 2 19.27 -24.02 -1.07
CA ARG A 2 19.15 -23.09 0.06
C ARG A 2 18.51 -21.79 -0.39
N SER A 3 17.54 -21.28 0.36
CA SER A 3 17.20 -19.85 0.41
C SER A 3 16.52 -19.59 1.76
N SER A 4 17.28 -18.98 2.67
CA SER A 4 16.85 -18.53 4.00
C SER A 4 15.77 -17.45 3.93
N PRO A 5 14.79 -17.43 4.84
CA PRO A 5 13.90 -16.30 5.05
C PRO A 5 14.28 -15.53 6.34
N ASP A 6 15.53 -15.13 6.49
CA ASP A 6 15.95 -14.16 7.51
C ASP A 6 16.09 -12.78 6.86
N SER A 7 14.98 -12.07 6.68
CA SER A 7 14.99 -10.73 6.09
C SER A 7 13.91 -9.82 6.67
N PHE A 8 13.70 -9.88 7.99
CA PHE A 8 12.92 -8.86 8.70
C PHE A 8 13.48 -8.53 10.09
N ASN A 9 14.79 -8.75 10.30
CA ASN A 9 15.45 -8.25 11.49
C ASN A 9 16.09 -6.88 11.18
N VAL A 10 15.31 -5.80 11.36
CA VAL A 10 15.89 -4.45 11.40
C VAL A 10 16.43 -4.24 12.81
N ALA A 11 17.53 -4.91 13.12
CA ALA A 11 18.40 -4.46 14.19
C ALA A 11 19.01 -3.11 13.76
N PRO A 12 19.06 -2.09 14.62
CA PRO A 12 19.72 -0.83 14.29
C PRO A 12 21.22 -1.10 14.19
N THR A 13 21.72 -1.28 12.97
CA THR A 13 23.17 -1.37 12.71
C THR A 13 23.81 -0.04 13.09
N ALA A 14 24.78 -0.11 14.00
CA ALA A 14 25.54 1.02 14.49
C ALA A 14 26.25 1.82 13.39
N SER A 15 26.58 3.07 13.73
CA SER A 15 27.58 3.96 13.11
C SER A 15 27.09 4.95 12.04
N ASN A 16 26.43 6.00 12.52
CA ASN A 16 26.89 7.39 12.31
C ASN A 16 26.15 8.28 13.31
N ASN A 17 26.72 8.48 14.50
CA ASN A 17 26.08 9.18 15.62
C ASN A 17 25.90 10.70 15.41
N ARG A 18 25.96 11.18 14.16
CA ARG A 18 25.83 12.59 13.83
C ARG A 18 24.37 12.90 13.48
N PRO A 19 23.77 13.91 14.11
CA PRO A 19 22.44 14.35 13.74
C PRO A 19 22.40 14.85 12.29
N LEU A 20 21.38 14.43 11.55
CA LEU A 20 21.16 14.75 10.15
C LEU A 20 20.27 15.98 10.02
N ARG A 21 20.56 16.87 9.07
CA ARG A 21 19.65 17.97 8.71
C ARG A 21 18.48 17.45 7.89
N SER A 22 17.34 18.16 7.88
CA SER A 22 16.15 17.77 7.09
C SER A 22 16.47 17.44 5.63
N GLY A 23 17.26 18.28 4.95
CA GLY A 23 17.62 18.07 3.55
C GLY A 23 18.49 16.83 3.33
N GLU A 24 19.40 16.56 4.27
CA GLU A 24 20.25 15.38 4.21
C GLU A 24 19.46 14.09 4.48
N LEU A 25 18.60 14.09 5.50
CA LEU A 25 17.70 12.98 5.80
C LEU A 25 16.77 12.69 4.62
N ALA A 26 16.16 13.73 4.04
CA ALA A 26 15.26 13.63 2.90
C ALA A 26 15.95 12.94 1.72
N ARG A 27 17.16 13.42 1.36
CA ARG A 27 17.97 12.84 0.28
C ARG A 27 18.34 11.38 0.55
N ARG A 28 18.85 11.06 1.76
CA ARG A 28 19.26 9.69 2.13
C ARG A 28 18.08 8.71 2.22
N ALA A 29 16.90 9.21 2.56
CA ALA A 29 15.67 8.44 2.64
C ALA A 29 14.91 8.41 1.31
N GLY A 30 15.32 9.20 0.31
CA GLY A 30 14.66 9.35 -0.99
C GLY A 30 13.25 9.94 -0.93
N VAL A 31 12.98 10.83 0.03
CA VAL A 31 11.69 11.53 0.20
C VAL A 31 11.87 13.03 0.05
N SER A 32 10.78 13.75 -0.19
CA SER A 32 10.83 15.22 -0.15
C SER A 32 10.91 15.73 1.30
N PRO A 33 11.49 16.92 1.53
CA PRO A 33 11.43 17.56 2.84
C PRO A 33 9.99 17.83 3.33
N ASP A 34 9.04 18.03 2.41
CA ASP A 34 7.63 18.16 2.77
C ASP A 34 7.04 16.84 3.28
N THR A 35 7.44 15.70 2.70
CA THR A 35 7.05 14.38 3.21
C THR A 35 7.56 14.13 4.63
N LEU A 36 8.78 14.57 4.95
CA LEU A 36 9.28 14.51 6.34
C LEU A 36 8.40 15.34 7.29
N ARG A 37 8.06 16.57 6.90
CA ARG A 37 7.15 17.44 7.68
C ARG A 37 5.75 16.84 7.79
N HIS A 38 5.28 16.15 6.76
CA HIS A 38 4.02 15.42 6.81
C HIS A 38 4.07 14.30 7.85
N TYR A 39 5.14 13.50 7.88
CA TYR A 39 5.33 12.45 8.88
C TYR A 39 5.45 12.99 10.30
N GLU A 40 6.13 14.12 10.50
CA GLU A 40 6.16 14.82 11.79
C GLU A 40 4.77 15.25 12.25
N ARG A 41 4.01 15.93 11.38
CA ARG A 41 2.64 16.39 11.70
C ARG A 41 1.71 15.24 12.04
N ARG A 42 1.97 14.05 11.48
CA ARG A 42 1.20 12.83 11.69
C ARG A 42 1.72 11.98 12.87
N GLY A 43 2.74 12.44 13.59
CA GLY A 43 3.32 11.74 14.74
C GLY A 43 4.11 10.48 14.38
N LEU A 44 4.45 10.28 13.10
CA LEU A 44 5.24 9.13 12.66
C LEU A 44 6.73 9.30 12.94
N LEU A 45 7.21 10.53 13.04
CA LEU A 45 8.59 10.86 13.40
C LEU A 45 8.60 11.64 14.72
N PRO A 46 9.57 11.38 15.60
CA PRO A 46 9.78 12.21 16.78
C PRO A 46 10.08 13.65 16.36
N ARG A 47 9.70 14.62 17.21
CA ARG A 47 9.98 16.04 16.94
C ARG A 47 11.51 16.23 16.88
N PRO A 48 12.06 16.78 15.79
CA PRO A 48 13.50 16.98 15.67
C PRO A 48 13.97 18.04 16.68
N GLN A 49 15.18 17.85 17.18
CA GLN A 49 15.87 18.90 17.93
C GLN A 49 16.20 20.07 16.99
N ARG A 50 16.41 21.24 17.57
CA ARG A 50 16.87 22.41 16.82
C ARG A 50 18.31 22.72 17.17
N SER A 51 19.14 23.02 16.17
CA SER A 51 20.49 23.54 16.42
C SER A 51 20.43 24.97 16.95
N ALA A 52 21.54 25.47 17.48
CA ALA A 52 21.68 26.88 17.91
C ALA A 52 21.36 27.87 16.78
N ALA A 53 21.65 27.50 15.52
CA ALA A 53 21.31 28.29 14.33
C ALA A 53 19.87 28.05 13.79
N GLY A 54 19.01 27.34 14.55
CA GLY A 54 17.60 27.14 14.21
C GLY A 54 17.29 25.98 13.24
N TYR A 55 18.29 25.21 12.81
CA TYR A 55 18.08 24.09 11.87
C TYR A 55 17.48 22.86 12.55
N ARG A 56 16.59 22.13 11.86
CA ARG A 56 16.06 20.83 12.32
C ARG A 56 17.14 19.75 12.22
N LEU A 57 17.35 19.06 13.33
CA LEU A 57 18.30 17.97 13.50
C LEU A 57 17.53 16.69 13.87
N TYR A 58 17.73 15.65 13.08
CA TYR A 58 17.17 14.31 13.33
C TYR A 58 18.29 13.40 13.79
N SER A 59 17.94 12.46 14.65
CA SER A 59 18.87 11.38 14.99
C SER A 59 19.11 10.50 13.75
N PRO A 60 20.27 9.83 13.66
CA PRO A 60 20.56 8.91 12.57
C PRO A 60 19.54 7.76 12.47
N GLU A 61 18.93 7.34 13.58
CA GLU A 61 17.87 6.32 13.63
C GLU A 61 16.61 6.77 12.87
N ALA A 62 16.39 8.08 12.72
CA ALA A 62 15.29 8.61 11.93
C ALA A 62 15.37 8.16 10.46
N LEU A 63 16.57 7.90 9.92
CA LEU A 63 16.71 7.38 8.55
C LEU A 63 16.11 5.98 8.40
N ALA A 64 16.44 5.08 9.33
CA ALA A 64 15.88 3.72 9.33
C ALA A 64 14.35 3.77 9.49
N ARG A 65 13.87 4.64 10.38
CA ARG A 65 12.43 4.85 10.60
C ARG A 65 11.70 5.37 9.36
N VAL A 66 12.25 6.37 8.65
CA VAL A 66 11.64 6.88 7.40
C VAL A 66 11.61 5.79 6.33
N ARG A 67 12.67 4.99 6.19
CA ARG A 67 12.67 3.87 5.24
C ARG A 67 11.61 2.82 5.57
N LEU A 68 11.44 2.48 6.85
CA LEU A 68 10.36 1.61 7.31
C LEU A 68 8.98 2.18 6.96
N ILE A 69 8.77 3.48 7.24
CA ILE A 69 7.51 4.16 6.91
C ILE A 69 7.22 4.05 5.42
N ARG A 70 8.20 4.34 4.56
CA ARG A 70 8.01 4.21 3.10
C ARG A 70 7.67 2.79 2.67
N GLY A 71 8.37 1.79 3.20
CA GLY A 71 8.12 0.38 2.90
C GLY A 71 6.69 0.00 3.26
N ALA A 72 6.25 0.33 4.47
CA ALA A 72 4.88 0.05 4.92
C ALA A 72 3.82 0.76 4.05
N LEU A 73 4.02 2.04 3.71
CA LEU A 73 3.07 2.78 2.87
C LEU A 73 2.99 2.19 1.45
N SER A 74 4.09 1.66 0.91
CA SER A 74 4.13 1.07 -0.44
C SER A 74 3.29 -0.19 -0.57
N ILE A 75 3.10 -0.94 0.52
CA ILE A 75 2.27 -2.15 0.57
C ILE A 75 0.82 -1.86 1.01
N GLY A 76 0.41 -0.59 1.05
CA GLY A 76 -0.96 -0.19 1.35
C GLY A 76 -1.29 -0.05 2.84
N VAL A 77 -0.29 -0.02 3.72
CA VAL A 77 -0.49 0.44 5.11
C VAL A 77 -0.75 1.94 5.09
N THR A 78 -1.70 2.39 5.89
CA THR A 78 -2.02 3.82 6.02
C THR A 78 -1.14 4.47 7.07
N VAL A 79 -0.92 5.77 6.93
CA VAL A 79 -0.25 6.63 7.93
C VAL A 79 -0.87 6.45 9.33
N LYS A 80 -2.20 6.27 9.40
CA LYS A 80 -2.92 6.09 10.68
C LYS A 80 -2.62 4.74 11.33
N GLU A 81 -2.68 3.66 10.57
CA GLU A 81 -2.36 2.30 11.06
C GLU A 81 -0.90 2.20 11.50
N LEU A 82 0.01 2.82 10.76
CA LEU A 82 1.43 2.81 11.11
C LEU A 82 1.71 3.66 12.36
N GLY A 83 1.03 4.79 12.52
CA GLY A 83 1.19 5.67 13.67
C GLY A 83 0.86 4.99 15.00
N THR A 84 -0.17 4.15 15.03
CA THR A 84 -0.52 3.41 16.26
C THR A 84 0.53 2.37 16.63
N ILE A 85 1.05 1.63 15.64
CA ILE A 85 2.11 0.63 15.84
C ILE A 85 3.39 1.29 16.35
N LEU A 86 3.80 2.39 15.70
CA LEU A 86 5.02 3.10 16.09
C LEU A 86 4.89 3.75 17.46
N ALA A 87 3.73 4.30 17.81
CA ALA A 87 3.49 4.87 19.14
C ALA A 87 3.49 3.81 20.26
N ASP A 88 3.08 2.57 19.98
CA ASP A 88 3.17 1.46 20.93
C ASP A 88 4.62 1.01 21.12
N HIS A 89 5.39 0.93 20.02
CA HIS A 89 6.83 0.64 20.06
C HIS A 89 7.62 1.70 20.82
N ASP A 90 7.37 2.98 20.56
CA ASP A 90 8.09 4.09 21.19
C ASP A 90 7.83 4.18 22.71
N ARG A 91 6.74 3.56 23.20
CA ARG A 91 6.45 3.40 24.63
C ARG A 91 7.11 2.15 25.26
N GLY A 92 7.97 1.45 24.52
CA GLY A 92 8.63 0.22 24.96
C GLY A 92 7.79 -1.06 24.79
N GLY A 93 6.63 -0.97 24.12
CA GLY A 93 5.81 -2.13 23.82
C GLY A 93 6.37 -2.96 22.66
N ALA A 94 5.96 -4.23 22.60
CA ALA A 94 6.29 -5.14 21.50
C ALA A 94 5.05 -5.37 20.60
N PRO A 95 4.77 -4.52 19.59
CA PRO A 95 3.56 -4.60 18.78
C PRO A 95 3.57 -5.75 17.74
N CYS A 96 4.40 -6.78 17.94
CA CYS A 96 4.65 -7.85 16.97
C CYS A 96 3.36 -8.52 16.47
N ARG A 97 2.42 -8.83 17.39
CA ARG A 97 1.12 -9.43 17.03
C ARG A 97 0.26 -8.48 16.19
N ARG A 98 0.29 -7.18 16.49
CA ARG A 98 -0.45 -6.16 15.77
C ARG A 98 0.10 -5.94 14.36
N VAL A 99 1.43 -5.92 14.22
CA VAL A 99 2.11 -5.84 12.91
C VAL A 99 1.74 -7.04 12.05
N ARG A 100 1.81 -8.26 12.61
CA ARG A 100 1.40 -9.48 11.90
C ARG A 100 -0.05 -9.42 11.44
N SER A 101 -0.97 -9.05 12.32
CA SER A 101 -2.40 -8.94 11.99
C SER A 101 -2.63 -7.97 10.85
N LEU A 102 -2.01 -6.79 10.91
CA LEU A 102 -2.13 -5.80 9.85
C LEU A 102 -1.61 -6.33 8.52
N ALA A 103 -0.46 -7.02 8.51
CA ALA A 103 0.08 -7.62 7.30
C ALA A 103 -0.87 -8.69 6.71
N ALA A 104 -1.48 -9.52 7.56
CA ALA A 104 -2.47 -10.52 7.15
C ALA A 104 -3.71 -9.86 6.51
N ASP A 105 -4.21 -8.77 7.09
CA ASP A 105 -5.35 -8.01 6.55
C ASP A 105 -5.03 -7.42 5.17
N LYS A 106 -3.82 -6.86 5.00
CA LYS A 106 -3.37 -6.34 3.70
C LYS A 106 -3.22 -7.44 2.66
N LEU A 107 -2.68 -8.60 3.05
CA LEU A 107 -2.60 -9.76 2.17
C LEU A 107 -4.00 -10.19 1.69
N ALA A 108 -4.94 -10.35 2.62
CA ALA A 108 -6.31 -10.74 2.29
C ALA A 108 -7.00 -9.73 1.33
N ALA A 109 -6.76 -8.44 1.53
CA ALA A 109 -7.26 -7.39 0.65
C ALA A 109 -6.67 -7.50 -0.77
N VAL A 110 -5.35 -7.71 -0.88
CA VAL A 110 -4.67 -7.89 -2.18
C VAL A 110 -5.15 -9.16 -2.89
N GLU A 111 -5.33 -10.26 -2.16
CA GLU A 111 -5.85 -11.51 -2.73
C GLU A 111 -7.27 -11.36 -3.26
N LEU A 112 -8.13 -10.63 -2.55
CA LEU A 112 -9.48 -10.32 -3.01
C LEU A 112 -9.44 -9.52 -4.31
N GLN A 113 -8.62 -8.47 -4.37
CA GLN A 113 -8.44 -7.70 -5.60
C GLN A 113 -7.91 -8.56 -6.75
N LEU A 114 -6.96 -9.43 -6.48
CA LEU A 114 -6.39 -10.31 -7.49
C LEU A 114 -7.44 -11.27 -8.04
N ARG A 115 -8.34 -11.81 -7.20
CA ARG A 115 -9.49 -12.62 -7.66
C ARG A 115 -10.38 -11.81 -8.60
N THR A 116 -10.74 -10.59 -8.21
CA THR A 116 -11.54 -9.69 -9.05
C THR A 116 -10.86 -9.38 -10.38
N LEU A 117 -9.60 -8.94 -10.36
CA LEU A 117 -8.85 -8.61 -11.57
C LEU A 117 -8.67 -9.83 -12.49
N ARG A 118 -8.51 -11.04 -11.93
CA ARG A 118 -8.45 -12.28 -12.71
C ARG A 118 -9.78 -12.58 -13.41
N LEU A 119 -10.91 -12.34 -12.75
CA LEU A 119 -12.24 -12.49 -13.37
C LEU A 119 -12.39 -11.52 -14.54
N TRP A 120 -12.13 -10.23 -14.32
CA TRP A 120 -12.21 -9.21 -15.36
C TRP A 120 -11.28 -9.48 -16.54
N ARG A 121 -10.06 -9.94 -16.27
CA ARG A 121 -9.13 -10.36 -17.32
C ARG A 121 -9.68 -11.51 -18.17
N ARG A 122 -10.39 -12.47 -17.56
CA ARG A 122 -11.03 -13.57 -18.30
C ARG A 122 -12.17 -13.06 -19.17
N GLU A 123 -13.04 -12.21 -18.62
CA GLU A 123 -14.15 -11.57 -19.34
C GLU A 123 -13.66 -10.78 -20.55
N LEU A 124 -12.67 -9.89 -20.36
CA LEU A 124 -12.09 -9.10 -21.46
C LEU A 124 -11.45 -9.98 -22.55
N ARG A 125 -10.75 -11.05 -22.17
CA ARG A 125 -10.17 -11.99 -23.15
C ARG A 125 -11.25 -12.72 -23.95
N ALA A 126 -12.33 -13.14 -23.30
CA ALA A 126 -13.45 -13.79 -23.97
C ALA A 126 -14.15 -12.83 -24.94
N ALA A 127 -14.39 -11.58 -24.53
CA ALA A 127 -14.96 -10.54 -25.38
C ALA A 127 -14.12 -10.29 -26.63
N LEU A 128 -12.80 -10.12 -26.47
CA LEU A 128 -11.90 -9.91 -27.60
C LEU A 128 -11.89 -11.10 -28.56
N ALA A 129 -11.84 -12.33 -28.04
CA ALA A 129 -11.88 -13.53 -28.88
C ALA A 129 -13.20 -13.68 -29.66
N ASP A 130 -14.33 -13.30 -29.07
CA ASP A 130 -15.63 -13.26 -29.74
C ASP A 130 -15.65 -12.17 -30.83
N TRP A 131 -15.17 -10.97 -30.51
CA TRP A 131 -15.09 -9.87 -31.46
C TRP A 131 -14.18 -10.19 -32.66
N ASP A 132 -13.01 -10.78 -32.42
CA ASP A 132 -12.09 -11.22 -33.47
C ASP A 132 -12.78 -12.23 -34.40
N ARG A 133 -13.59 -13.16 -33.84
CA ARG A 133 -14.36 -14.12 -34.61
C ARG A 133 -15.44 -13.43 -35.46
N ARG A 134 -16.17 -12.47 -34.90
CA ARG A 134 -17.20 -11.70 -35.62
C ARG A 134 -16.60 -10.88 -36.74
N LEU A 135 -15.49 -10.19 -36.49
CA LEU A 135 -14.81 -9.37 -37.49
C LEU A 135 -14.29 -10.22 -38.65
N ARG A 136 -13.74 -11.41 -38.40
CA ARG A 136 -13.36 -12.34 -39.48
C ARG A 136 -14.53 -12.76 -40.37
N ASN A 137 -15.73 -12.85 -39.81
CA ASN A 137 -16.93 -13.30 -40.52
C ASN A 137 -17.77 -12.15 -41.08
N THR A 138 -17.41 -10.89 -40.82
CA THR A 138 -18.17 -9.72 -41.27
C THR A 138 -17.59 -9.16 -42.57
N PRO A 139 -18.34 -9.13 -43.67
CA PRO A 139 -17.90 -8.50 -44.92
C PRO A 139 -17.54 -7.03 -44.71
N ARG A 140 -16.57 -6.52 -45.48
CA ARG A 140 -16.20 -5.10 -45.46
C ARG A 140 -17.44 -4.21 -45.71
N GLY A 141 -17.62 -3.20 -44.86
CA GLY A 141 -18.73 -2.25 -44.93
C GLY A 141 -20.00 -2.66 -44.17
N LYS A 142 -20.04 -3.83 -43.53
CA LYS A 142 -21.17 -4.25 -42.67
C LYS A 142 -20.85 -4.07 -41.18
N ARG A 143 -21.89 -3.88 -40.36
CA ARG A 143 -21.77 -3.75 -38.90
C ARG A 143 -21.58 -5.13 -38.27
N ALA A 144 -20.51 -5.31 -37.49
CA ALA A 144 -20.21 -6.57 -36.79
C ALA A 144 -20.94 -6.74 -35.44
N GLY A 145 -21.70 -5.72 -34.99
CA GLY A 145 -22.51 -5.78 -33.76
C GLY A 145 -21.71 -6.01 -32.47
N LEU A 146 -20.47 -5.52 -32.40
CA LEU A 146 -19.54 -5.83 -31.28
C LEU A 146 -20.03 -5.31 -29.93
N LEU A 147 -20.57 -4.09 -29.90
CA LEU A 147 -21.09 -3.47 -28.67
C LEU A 147 -22.38 -4.16 -28.21
N ASP A 148 -23.27 -4.51 -29.14
CA ASP A 148 -24.50 -5.24 -28.84
C ASP A 148 -24.18 -6.62 -28.23
N ALA A 149 -23.20 -7.32 -28.82
CA ALA A 149 -22.70 -8.59 -28.30
C ALA A 149 -22.07 -8.46 -26.91
N PHE A 150 -21.35 -7.37 -26.66
CA PHE A 150 -20.67 -7.14 -25.40
C PHE A 150 -21.63 -6.95 -24.23
N VAL A 151 -22.70 -6.18 -24.45
CA VAL A 151 -23.75 -5.94 -23.44
C VAL A 151 -24.49 -7.24 -23.10
N VAL A 152 -24.79 -8.08 -24.10
CA VAL A 152 -25.46 -9.38 -23.89
C VAL A 152 -24.56 -10.40 -23.18
N ALA A 153 -23.27 -10.45 -23.51
CA ALA A 153 -22.33 -11.39 -22.90
C ALA A 153 -21.94 -11.01 -21.46
N HIS A 154 -22.16 -9.75 -21.05
CA HIS A 154 -21.74 -9.25 -19.74
C HIS A 154 -22.83 -8.42 -19.02
N PRO A 155 -24.01 -9.00 -18.73
CA PRO A 155 -25.16 -8.26 -18.19
C PRO A 155 -24.89 -7.66 -16.80
N LYS A 156 -23.97 -8.26 -16.02
CA LYS A 156 -23.63 -7.84 -14.65
C LYS A 156 -22.41 -6.92 -14.55
N SER A 157 -21.84 -6.46 -15.67
CA SER A 157 -20.74 -5.48 -15.67
C SER A 157 -21.16 -4.12 -15.14
N ALA A 158 -22.44 -3.76 -15.29
CA ALA A 158 -23.00 -2.51 -14.79
C ALA A 158 -23.15 -2.51 -13.24
N GLU A 159 -23.46 -3.65 -12.64
CA GLU A 159 -23.72 -3.76 -11.19
C GLU A 159 -22.44 -3.92 -10.35
N ARG A 160 -21.37 -4.48 -10.92
CA ARG A 160 -20.18 -4.89 -10.15
C ARG A 160 -19.18 -3.78 -9.89
N GLY A 161 -19.35 -2.60 -10.49
CA GLY A 161 -18.38 -1.51 -10.44
C GLY A 161 -17.05 -1.89 -11.10
N SER A 162 -16.47 -1.00 -11.91
CA SER A 162 -15.20 -1.32 -12.55
C SER A 162 -14.04 -1.33 -11.52
N PRO A 163 -13.29 -2.43 -11.37
CA PRO A 163 -12.10 -2.44 -10.51
C PRO A 163 -11.03 -1.49 -11.04
N LEU A 164 -11.08 -1.15 -12.35
CA LEU A 164 -10.17 -0.20 -12.99
C LEU A 164 -10.51 1.26 -12.69
N LEU A 165 -11.73 1.55 -12.20
CA LEU A 165 -12.17 2.89 -11.81
C LEU A 165 -12.26 3.07 -10.29
N THR A 166 -11.89 2.05 -9.50
CA THR A 166 -11.81 2.23 -8.05
C THR A 166 -10.60 3.11 -7.68
N PRO A 167 -10.78 4.18 -6.88
CA PRO A 167 -9.66 4.89 -6.31
C PRO A 167 -8.97 3.99 -5.29
N ASN A 168 -7.94 3.27 -5.75
CA ASN A 168 -6.79 2.80 -5.00
C ASN A 168 -7.10 2.46 -3.52
N LEU A 169 -7.69 1.29 -3.24
CA LEU A 169 -7.81 0.62 -1.92
C LEU A 169 -7.94 1.52 -0.66
N ARG A 170 -8.53 2.72 -0.75
CA ARG A 170 -8.49 3.67 0.39
C ARG A 170 -9.60 3.43 1.40
N LYS A 171 -10.48 2.47 1.16
CA LYS A 171 -11.59 2.15 2.07
C LYS A 171 -11.91 0.65 2.05
N SER A 172 -11.09 -0.16 2.69
CA SER A 172 -11.63 -1.36 3.33
C SER A 172 -12.15 -0.95 4.72
N LYS A 173 -13.40 -0.44 4.74
CA LYS A 173 -14.26 -0.66 5.91
C LYS A 173 -14.53 -2.16 5.91
N VAL A 174 -13.73 -2.93 6.64
CA VAL A 174 -14.18 -4.22 7.16
C VAL A 174 -14.58 -3.95 8.60
N LEU A 175 -15.84 -4.27 8.86
CA LEU A 175 -16.57 -3.98 10.07
C LEU A 175 -15.89 -4.60 11.30
N ARG A 176 -15.97 -3.84 12.40
CA ARG A 176 -15.85 -4.33 13.76
C ARG A 176 -16.92 -5.39 14.01
N GLU A 177 -16.49 -6.51 14.60
CA GLU A 177 -17.15 -7.38 15.59
C GLU A 177 -16.18 -8.59 15.70
N GLU A 178 -15.59 -8.99 16.82
CA GLU A 178 -16.02 -9.09 18.22
C GLU A 178 -14.79 -8.86 19.15
N ARG A 179 -14.80 -7.92 20.10
CA ARG A 179 -15.07 -8.13 21.54
C ARG A 179 -14.75 -9.53 22.10
N LYS A 180 -13.61 -9.65 22.81
CA LYS A 180 -13.47 -10.06 24.23
C LYS A 180 -12.11 -10.74 24.44
N CYS A 181 -11.22 -10.05 25.15
CA CYS A 181 -10.31 -10.65 26.13
C CYS A 181 -9.85 -9.53 27.05
N GLU A 182 -10.78 -9.08 27.89
CA GLU A 182 -10.49 -8.46 29.16
C GLU A 182 -11.10 -9.41 30.20
N LYS A 183 -10.24 -10.24 30.77
CA LYS A 183 -10.18 -10.73 32.16
C LYS A 183 -8.98 -11.64 32.28
#